data_AF-A0A3P6HZY2-F1
#
_entry.id   AF-A0A3P6HZY2-F1
#
_cell.length_a   1.000
_cell.length_b   1.000
_cell.length_c   1.000
_cell.angle_alpha   90.00
_cell.angle_beta   90.00
_cell.angle_gamma   90.00
#
_symmetry.space_group_name_H-M   'P 1'
#
loop_
_entity.id
_entity.type
_entity.pdbx_description
1 polymer ?
#
loop_
_entity_poly.entity_id
_entity_poly.type
_entity_poly.pdbx_seq_one_letter_code
_entity_poly.pdbx_strand_id
1 'polypeptide(L)'
;MNYIDTGGSDRSYPPTVSFLRPGYIAHRCDQLQIGEQLTHVNNIAVQDLTHDEVLSILRNAGTEVSLRVEYDLNQPYFLWPPNSMRKCTDITLERDQDGFGLTLRGGAYGPDKNKSRPITITNIRIGGPAHKEGRLRVGDRILCINGVDVFSATLATAQKLLDETVHIVNLTVEYSVAVFENLHKESGPLIIELEKRPETDFGVRLKVEAQKVGSLSKRMILVDSITAASTADRSEIIDVEKTPKRKEEKGH
;
A
#
# COMPACT_ATOMS: atom_id res chain seq x y z
N MET A 1 -11.32 10.67 -23.63
CA MET A 1 -11.19 9.21 -23.41
C MET A 1 -10.33 8.70 -24.56
N ASN A 2 -9.20 8.00 -24.44
CA ASN A 2 -8.51 7.26 -23.39
C ASN A 2 -7.06 7.13 -23.89
N TYR A 3 -6.05 7.45 -23.09
CA TYR A 3 -4.70 6.96 -23.43
C TYR A 3 -4.44 5.79 -22.51
N ILE A 4 -5.05 4.68 -22.88
CA ILE A 4 -4.53 3.34 -22.59
C ILE A 4 -3.88 2.97 -23.91
N ASP A 5 -2.55 2.98 -23.96
CA ASP A 5 -1.85 2.39 -25.10
C ASP A 5 -1.84 0.87 -24.89
N THR A 6 -2.13 0.12 -25.95
CA THR A 6 -2.40 -1.32 -25.88
C THR A 6 -1.53 -2.09 -26.85
N GLY A 7 -1.27 -3.37 -26.58
CA GLY A 7 -0.79 -4.30 -27.59
C GLY A 7 -1.88 -4.68 -28.61
N GLY A 8 -1.66 -5.79 -29.31
CA GLY A 8 -2.57 -6.33 -30.33
C GLY A 8 -1.97 -7.60 -30.96
N SER A 9 -2.79 -8.35 -31.69
CA SER A 9 -2.34 -9.58 -32.37
C SER A 9 -1.25 -9.34 -33.44
N ASP A 10 -1.14 -8.10 -33.91
CA ASP A 10 -0.10 -7.59 -34.81
C ASP A 10 1.14 -7.03 -34.08
N ARG A 11 1.19 -7.08 -32.75
CA ARG A 11 2.28 -6.58 -31.90
C ARG A 11 2.97 -7.72 -31.13
N SER A 12 4.08 -7.42 -30.47
CA SER A 12 4.86 -8.40 -29.69
C SER A 12 4.24 -8.77 -28.34
N TYR A 13 3.16 -8.11 -27.93
CA TYR A 13 2.47 -8.32 -26.67
C TYR A 13 0.96 -8.16 -26.85
N PRO A 14 0.14 -8.86 -26.03
CA PRO A 14 -1.31 -8.79 -26.12
C PRO A 14 -1.84 -7.41 -25.73
N PRO A 15 -3.12 -7.09 -26.00
CA PRO A 15 -3.75 -5.87 -25.51
C PRO A 15 -3.53 -5.72 -24.00
N THR A 16 -2.77 -4.71 -23.59
CA THR A 16 -2.25 -4.52 -22.22
C THR A 16 -2.30 -3.05 -21.89
N VAL A 17 -2.65 -2.66 -20.67
CA VAL A 17 -2.60 -1.26 -20.23
C VAL A 17 -1.13 -0.83 -20.14
N SER A 18 -0.58 -0.14 -21.14
CA SER A 18 0.83 0.28 -21.13
C SER A 18 1.06 1.64 -20.46
N PHE A 19 0.03 2.48 -20.42
CA PHE A 19 0.11 3.83 -19.86
C PHE A 19 -1.24 4.27 -19.30
N LEU A 20 -1.19 5.02 -18.20
CA LEU A 20 -2.33 5.72 -17.63
C LEU A 20 -1.96 7.19 -17.48
N ARG A 21 -2.58 8.05 -18.28
CA ARG A 21 -2.26 9.48 -18.26
C ARG A 21 -2.64 10.11 -16.91
N PRO A 22 -1.69 10.75 -16.19
CA PRO A 22 -1.99 11.40 -14.92
C PRO A 22 -3.14 12.41 -15.06
N GLY A 23 -4.08 12.35 -14.11
CA GLY A 23 -5.24 13.24 -14.07
C GLY A 23 -6.42 12.83 -14.95
N TYR A 24 -6.31 11.79 -15.78
CA TYR A 24 -7.42 11.28 -16.61
C TYR A 24 -8.23 10.20 -15.86
N ILE A 25 -9.47 9.96 -16.33
CA ILE A 25 -10.42 9.03 -15.69
C ILE A 25 -9.80 7.66 -15.40
N ALA A 26 -9.11 7.06 -16.38
CA ALA A 26 -8.49 5.74 -16.21
C ALA A 26 -7.38 5.70 -15.15
N HIS A 27 -6.68 6.83 -14.91
CA HIS A 27 -5.69 6.95 -13.84
C HIS A 27 -6.35 7.23 -12.49
N ARG A 28 -7.46 7.98 -12.48
CA ARG A 28 -8.13 8.44 -11.26
C ARG A 28 -9.19 7.47 -10.74
N CYS A 29 -9.62 6.49 -11.52
CA CYS A 29 -10.60 5.50 -11.07
C CYS A 29 -10.04 4.53 -10.02
N ASP A 30 -8.72 4.55 -9.77
CA ASP A 30 -8.01 3.69 -8.81
C ASP A 30 -8.21 2.18 -9.07
N GLN A 31 -8.78 1.79 -10.23
CA GLN A 31 -9.15 0.42 -10.57
C GLN A 31 -8.31 -0.21 -11.69
N LEU A 32 -7.50 0.56 -12.41
CA LEU A 32 -6.62 0.07 -13.47
C LEU A 32 -5.15 0.22 -13.08
N GLN A 33 -4.31 -0.69 -13.55
CA GLN A 33 -2.87 -0.64 -13.36
C GLN A 33 -2.14 -0.90 -14.68
N ILE A 34 -0.97 -0.28 -14.82
CA ILE A 34 -0.07 -0.55 -15.95
C ILE A 34 0.42 -2.00 -15.87
N GLY A 35 0.44 -2.69 -17.02
CA GLY A 35 0.81 -4.10 -17.15
C GLY A 35 -0.38 -5.07 -17.10
N GLU A 36 -1.60 -4.59 -16.84
CA GLU A 36 -2.79 -5.44 -16.86
C GLU A 36 -3.23 -5.77 -18.28
N GLN A 37 -3.57 -7.03 -18.54
CA GLN A 37 -4.04 -7.46 -19.86
C GLN A 37 -5.50 -7.10 -20.03
N LEU A 38 -5.81 -6.36 -21.09
CA LEU A 38 -7.17 -6.00 -21.45
C LEU A 38 -7.80 -7.16 -22.22
N THR A 39 -8.80 -7.81 -21.64
CA THR A 39 -9.45 -8.96 -22.27
C THR A 39 -10.73 -8.57 -22.99
N HIS A 40 -11.47 -7.59 -22.46
CA HIS A 40 -12.71 -7.11 -23.07
C HIS A 40 -12.86 -5.58 -22.95
N VAL A 41 -13.44 -4.98 -23.99
CA VAL A 41 -13.97 -3.62 -23.97
C VAL A 41 -15.47 -3.71 -24.21
N ASN A 42 -16.25 -3.27 -23.24
CA ASN A 42 -17.67 -3.54 -23.12
C ASN A 42 -17.93 -5.06 -23.23
N ASN A 43 -18.70 -5.50 -24.21
CA ASN A 43 -19.00 -6.92 -24.45
C ASN A 43 -18.15 -7.52 -25.58
N ILE A 44 -17.09 -6.83 -26.02
CA ILE A 44 -16.25 -7.25 -27.14
C ILE A 44 -14.93 -7.80 -26.58
N ALA A 45 -14.64 -9.07 -26.85
CA ALA A 45 -13.34 -9.66 -26.57
C ALA A 45 -12.28 -9.04 -27.51
N VAL A 46 -11.15 -8.60 -26.95
CA VAL A 46 -10.14 -7.86 -27.71
C VAL A 46 -8.83 -8.61 -27.91
N GLN A 47 -8.69 -9.82 -27.34
CA GLN A 47 -7.43 -10.57 -27.27
C GLN A 47 -6.83 -10.88 -28.65
N ASP A 48 -7.68 -11.20 -29.63
CA ASP A 48 -7.26 -11.56 -30.99
C ASP A 48 -7.28 -10.37 -31.97
N LEU A 49 -7.65 -9.18 -31.50
CA LEU A 49 -7.75 -7.99 -32.33
C LEU A 49 -6.39 -7.32 -32.52
N THR A 50 -6.23 -6.66 -33.66
CA THR A 50 -5.07 -5.80 -33.93
C THR A 50 -5.09 -4.56 -33.04
N HIS A 51 -3.93 -3.93 -32.85
CA HIS A 51 -3.80 -2.70 -32.07
C HIS A 51 -4.80 -1.62 -32.50
N ASP A 52 -4.92 -1.39 -33.81
CA ASP A 52 -5.81 -0.36 -34.35
C ASP A 52 -7.29 -0.68 -34.13
N GLU A 53 -7.68 -1.96 -34.20
CA GLU A 53 -9.05 -2.40 -33.89
C GLU A 53 -9.39 -2.17 -32.42
N VAL A 54 -8.48 -2.52 -31.49
CA VAL A 54 -8.67 -2.26 -30.05
C VAL A 54 -8.84 -0.77 -29.78
N LEU A 55 -7.98 0.06 -30.36
CA LEU A 55 -8.08 1.52 -30.23
C LEU A 55 -9.38 2.07 -30.84
N SER A 56 -9.81 1.53 -31.97
CA SER A 56 -11.07 1.91 -32.61
C SER A 56 -12.25 1.62 -31.68
N ILE A 57 -12.30 0.44 -31.06
CA ILE A 57 -13.34 0.08 -30.09
C ILE A 57 -13.32 1.04 -28.89
N LEU A 58 -12.15 1.29 -28.31
CA LEU A 58 -12.01 2.20 -27.15
C LEU A 58 -12.43 3.64 -27.47
N ARG A 59 -12.17 4.13 -28.68
CA ARG A 59 -12.57 5.48 -29.13
C ARG A 59 -14.08 5.57 -29.38
N ASN A 60 -14.68 4.48 -29.86
CA ASN A 60 -16.10 4.40 -30.21
C ASN A 60 -16.99 3.85 -29.07
N ALA A 61 -16.42 3.55 -27.90
CA ALA A 61 -17.13 2.97 -26.76
C ALA A 61 -18.18 3.92 -26.13
N GLY A 62 -18.21 5.19 -26.52
CA GLY A 62 -19.16 6.18 -26.01
C GLY A 62 -18.73 6.81 -24.68
N THR A 63 -19.71 7.20 -23.86
CA THR A 63 -19.48 7.88 -22.56
C THR A 63 -19.26 6.92 -21.40
N GLU A 64 -19.66 5.66 -21.56
CA GLU A 64 -19.51 4.62 -20.55
C GLU A 64 -18.69 3.47 -21.14
N VAL A 65 -17.62 3.10 -20.45
CA VAL A 65 -16.69 2.07 -20.91
C VAL A 65 -16.49 1.07 -19.79
N SER A 66 -16.90 -0.17 -20.03
CA SER A 66 -16.63 -1.31 -19.15
C SER A 66 -15.38 -2.02 -19.65
N LEU A 67 -14.36 -2.17 -18.82
CA LEU A 67 -13.14 -2.90 -19.17
C LEU A 67 -13.04 -4.17 -18.33
N ARG A 68 -12.74 -5.29 -18.97
CA ARG A 68 -12.34 -6.51 -18.27
C ARG A 68 -10.84 -6.67 -18.39
N VAL A 69 -10.17 -6.79 -17.26
CA VAL A 69 -8.72 -6.95 -17.19
C VAL A 69 -8.33 -8.23 -16.47
N GLU A 70 -7.18 -8.76 -16.85
CA GLU A 70 -6.47 -9.82 -16.14
C GLU A 70 -5.14 -9.28 -15.61
N TYR A 71 -4.74 -9.76 -14.43
CA TYR A 71 -3.54 -9.32 -13.75
C TYR A 71 -2.81 -10.50 -13.12
N ASP A 72 -1.49 -10.37 -12.98
CA ASP A 72 -0.62 -11.43 -12.50
C ASP A 72 -0.68 -11.57 -10.97
N LEU A 73 -1.01 -12.77 -10.50
CA LEU A 73 -1.09 -13.14 -9.08
C LEU A 73 0.25 -13.64 -8.50
N ASN A 74 1.30 -13.69 -9.31
CA ASN A 74 2.65 -14.11 -8.91
C ASN A 74 3.58 -12.93 -8.60
N GLN A 75 3.02 -11.72 -8.57
CA GLN A 75 3.76 -10.51 -8.27
C GLN A 75 4.23 -10.48 -6.81
N PRO A 76 5.42 -9.91 -6.54
CA PRO A 76 6.08 -9.99 -5.24
C PRO A 76 5.27 -9.31 -4.12
N TYR A 77 4.42 -8.34 -4.44
CA TYR A 77 3.57 -7.67 -3.45
C TYR A 77 2.51 -8.59 -2.82
N PHE A 78 2.23 -9.76 -3.38
CA PHE A 78 1.39 -10.77 -2.71
C PHE A 78 2.16 -11.59 -1.67
N LEU A 79 3.48 -11.61 -1.75
CA LEU A 79 4.36 -12.33 -0.84
C LEU A 79 4.82 -11.40 0.28
N TRP A 80 4.93 -11.95 1.49
CA TRP A 80 5.56 -11.21 2.57
C TRP A 80 7.08 -11.25 2.42
N PRO A 81 7.79 -10.15 2.75
CA PRO A 81 9.24 -10.16 2.82
C PRO A 81 9.73 -11.26 3.77
N PRO A 82 10.83 -11.95 3.45
CA PRO A 82 11.44 -12.90 4.39
C PRO A 82 11.87 -12.17 5.67
N ASN A 83 11.89 -12.87 6.79
CA ASN A 83 12.26 -12.32 8.11
C ASN A 83 11.44 -11.07 8.48
N SER A 84 10.13 -11.12 8.25
CA SER A 84 9.21 -10.06 8.69
C SER A 84 8.14 -10.58 9.63
N MET A 85 7.75 -9.72 10.57
CA MET A 85 6.58 -9.92 11.41
C MET A 85 5.39 -9.16 10.84
N ARG A 86 4.18 -9.65 11.11
CA ARG A 86 2.94 -9.00 10.70
C ARG A 86 2.37 -8.22 11.87
N LYS A 87 2.07 -6.95 11.64
CA LYS A 87 1.32 -6.10 12.57
C LYS A 87 0.05 -5.60 11.89
N CYS A 88 -0.92 -5.20 12.70
CA CYS A 88 -2.16 -4.60 12.24
C CYS A 88 -2.31 -3.19 12.81
N THR A 89 -2.95 -2.31 12.05
CA THR A 89 -3.33 -0.97 12.51
C THR A 89 -4.56 -0.47 11.77
N ASP A 90 -5.31 0.42 12.39
CA ASP A 90 -6.43 1.09 11.77
C ASP A 90 -5.96 2.40 11.11
N ILE A 91 -6.39 2.59 9.87
CA ILE A 91 -6.08 3.76 9.05
C ILE A 91 -7.38 4.35 8.52
N THR A 92 -7.57 5.63 8.79
CA THR A 92 -8.72 6.39 8.32
C THR A 92 -8.33 7.20 7.09
N LEU A 93 -9.09 7.10 6.01
CA LEU A 93 -8.92 7.92 4.81
C LEU A 93 -10.17 8.76 4.55
N GLU A 94 -9.95 10.00 4.13
CA GLU A 94 -11.02 10.89 3.65
C GLU A 94 -11.09 10.82 2.13
N ARG A 95 -12.28 10.56 1.60
CA ARG A 95 -12.55 10.39 0.18
C ARG A 95 -12.31 11.71 -0.56
N ASP A 96 -11.54 11.68 -1.64
CA ASP A 96 -11.49 12.77 -2.61
C ASP A 96 -12.53 12.55 -3.72
N GLN A 97 -12.62 13.49 -4.66
CA GLN A 97 -13.53 13.41 -5.81
C GLN A 97 -13.33 12.15 -6.67
N ASP A 98 -12.16 11.49 -6.56
CA ASP A 98 -11.71 10.37 -7.38
C ASP A 98 -11.66 9.05 -6.58
N GLY A 99 -11.91 9.07 -5.26
CA GLY A 99 -11.93 7.88 -4.40
C GLY A 99 -10.96 7.99 -3.22
N PHE A 100 -10.32 6.87 -2.87
CA PHE A 100 -9.38 6.79 -1.74
C PHE A 100 -7.91 6.70 -2.19
N GLY A 101 -7.63 6.64 -3.48
CA GLY A 101 -6.27 6.56 -4.02
C GLY A 101 -5.64 5.17 -3.89
N LEU A 102 -6.46 4.10 -3.82
CA LEU A 102 -6.03 2.72 -3.59
C LEU A 102 -6.46 1.79 -4.72
N THR A 103 -5.50 1.09 -5.30
CA THR A 103 -5.77 -0.03 -6.21
C THR A 103 -5.61 -1.35 -5.46
N LEU A 104 -6.71 -2.11 -5.35
CA LEU A 104 -6.73 -3.40 -4.68
C LEU A 104 -6.75 -4.55 -5.69
N ARG A 105 -6.06 -5.65 -5.36
CA ARG A 105 -6.09 -6.92 -6.10
C ARG A 105 -6.17 -8.11 -5.15
N GLY A 106 -6.46 -9.28 -5.71
CA GLY A 106 -6.59 -10.53 -4.97
C GLY A 106 -8.05 -10.84 -4.61
N GLY A 107 -8.28 -11.20 -3.37
CA GLY A 107 -9.57 -11.70 -2.88
C GLY A 107 -9.77 -13.19 -3.13
N ALA A 108 -10.86 -13.71 -2.56
CA ALA A 108 -11.30 -15.08 -2.79
C ALA A 108 -11.73 -15.28 -4.25
N TYR A 109 -11.26 -16.36 -4.86
CA TYR A 109 -11.55 -16.70 -6.25
C TYR A 109 -12.24 -18.07 -6.37
N GLY A 110 -13.57 -18.08 -6.35
CA GLY A 110 -14.40 -19.26 -6.67
C GLY A 110 -13.93 -20.57 -6.00
N PRO A 111 -14.08 -21.74 -6.67
CA PRO A 111 -13.58 -23.01 -6.15
C PRO A 111 -12.05 -23.16 -6.26
N ASP A 112 -11.37 -22.31 -7.04
CA ASP A 112 -9.94 -22.41 -7.31
C ASP A 112 -9.13 -21.63 -6.26
N LYS A 113 -8.85 -22.32 -5.15
CA LYS A 113 -8.06 -21.77 -4.04
C LYS A 113 -6.65 -21.32 -4.46
N ASN A 114 -6.10 -21.82 -5.57
CA ASN A 114 -4.76 -21.43 -6.02
C ASN A 114 -4.73 -20.01 -6.59
N LYS A 115 -5.88 -19.49 -7.02
CA LYS A 115 -6.06 -18.11 -7.49
C LYS A 115 -6.52 -17.16 -6.39
N SER A 116 -6.87 -17.66 -5.22
CA SER A 116 -7.19 -16.80 -4.08
C SER A 116 -5.92 -16.12 -3.56
N ARG A 117 -6.03 -14.82 -3.28
CA ARG A 117 -5.01 -14.02 -2.58
C ARG A 117 -5.72 -13.16 -1.53
N PRO A 118 -5.02 -12.67 -0.50
CA PRO A 118 -5.54 -11.61 0.35
C PRO A 118 -5.93 -10.38 -0.49
N ILE A 119 -6.82 -9.54 0.03
CA ILE A 119 -7.09 -8.22 -0.55
C ILE A 119 -5.86 -7.34 -0.27
N THR A 120 -5.07 -7.06 -1.31
CA THR A 120 -3.76 -6.40 -1.19
C THR A 120 -3.75 -5.08 -1.94
N ILE A 121 -3.11 -4.06 -1.34
CA ILE A 121 -2.80 -2.79 -2.00
C ILE A 121 -1.69 -3.03 -3.03
N THR A 122 -1.98 -2.75 -4.30
CA THR A 122 -1.06 -2.97 -5.43
C THR A 122 -0.55 -1.68 -6.04
N ASN A 123 -1.30 -0.59 -5.88
CA ASN A 123 -0.87 0.74 -6.27
C ASN A 123 -1.50 1.79 -5.34
N ILE A 124 -0.78 2.90 -5.15
CA ILE A 124 -1.23 4.08 -4.41
C ILE A 124 -1.11 5.28 -5.34
N ARG A 125 -2.24 5.92 -5.64
CA ARG A 125 -2.27 7.09 -6.54
C ARG A 125 -1.59 8.29 -5.88
N ILE A 126 -0.52 8.78 -6.52
CA ILE A 126 0.22 9.97 -6.07
C ILE A 126 -0.74 11.16 -5.93
N GLY A 127 -0.66 11.83 -4.78
CA GLY A 127 -1.52 12.97 -4.41
C GLY A 127 -2.96 12.62 -3.99
N GLY A 128 -3.36 11.34 -4.09
CA GLY A 128 -4.65 10.85 -3.58
C GLY A 128 -4.66 10.70 -2.04
N PRO A 129 -5.81 10.34 -1.44
CA PRO A 129 -5.95 10.25 0.02
C PRO A 129 -4.97 9.27 0.68
N ALA A 130 -4.85 8.05 0.17
CA ALA A 130 -3.89 7.06 0.69
C ALA A 130 -2.43 7.51 0.58
N HIS A 131 -2.09 8.29 -0.46
CA HIS A 131 -0.75 8.86 -0.60
C HIS A 131 -0.46 9.91 0.48
N LYS A 132 -1.42 10.83 0.69
CA LYS A 132 -1.34 11.89 1.70
C LYS A 132 -1.33 11.34 3.12
N GLU A 133 -2.04 10.24 3.37
CA GLU A 133 -2.01 9.53 4.65
C GLU A 133 -0.61 8.99 4.95
N GLY A 134 0.07 8.47 3.94
CA GLY A 134 1.52 8.25 3.97
C GLY A 134 2.01 6.98 4.68
N ARG A 135 1.18 6.30 5.47
CA ARG A 135 1.56 5.05 6.18
C ARG A 135 1.25 3.80 5.37
N LEU A 136 0.25 3.86 4.49
CA LEU A 136 -0.08 2.79 3.55
C LEU A 136 1.04 2.56 2.53
N ARG A 137 1.33 1.29 2.21
CA ARG A 137 2.32 0.85 1.23
C ARG A 137 1.75 -0.24 0.31
N VAL A 138 2.32 -0.35 -0.90
CA VAL A 138 2.08 -1.50 -1.77
C VAL A 138 2.54 -2.78 -1.06
N GLY A 139 1.73 -3.83 -1.12
CA GLY A 139 1.92 -5.09 -0.41
C GLY A 139 1.18 -5.18 0.93
N ASP A 140 0.74 -4.06 1.51
CA ASP A 140 -0.12 -4.09 2.68
C ASP A 140 -1.47 -4.74 2.35
N ARG A 141 -2.06 -5.43 3.34
CA ARG A 141 -3.30 -6.21 3.15
C ARG A 141 -4.44 -5.56 3.92
N ILE A 142 -5.58 -5.43 3.26
CA ILE A 142 -6.81 -4.94 3.89
C ILE A 142 -7.50 -6.12 4.56
N LEU A 143 -7.67 -6.05 5.88
CA LEU A 143 -8.39 -7.04 6.66
C LEU A 143 -9.84 -6.64 6.87
N CYS A 144 -10.10 -5.36 7.13
CA CYS A 144 -11.46 -4.85 7.31
C CYS A 144 -11.67 -3.52 6.57
N ILE A 145 -12.91 -3.30 6.12
CA ILE A 145 -13.39 -2.03 5.55
C ILE A 145 -14.62 -1.61 6.35
N ASN A 146 -14.54 -0.48 7.07
CA ASN A 146 -15.59 0.01 7.97
C ASN A 146 -16.08 -1.06 8.98
N GLY A 147 -15.14 -1.84 9.51
CA GLY A 147 -15.43 -2.94 10.46
C GLY A 147 -15.97 -4.23 9.83
N VAL A 148 -16.19 -4.25 8.51
CA VAL A 148 -16.55 -5.49 7.79
C VAL A 148 -15.28 -6.25 7.44
N ASP A 149 -15.15 -7.49 7.92
CA ASP A 149 -14.05 -8.39 7.56
C ASP A 149 -14.09 -8.74 6.06
N VAL A 150 -12.95 -8.55 5.39
CA VAL A 150 -12.76 -8.83 3.97
C VAL A 150 -11.71 -9.92 3.71
N PHE A 151 -11.24 -10.62 4.74
CA PHE A 151 -10.22 -11.67 4.61
C PHE A 151 -10.61 -12.78 3.62
N SER A 152 -11.88 -13.17 3.61
CA SER A 152 -12.44 -14.19 2.70
C SER A 152 -13.34 -13.62 1.59
N ALA A 153 -13.37 -12.29 1.45
CA ALA A 153 -14.20 -11.61 0.48
C ALA A 153 -13.59 -11.66 -0.93
N THR A 154 -14.45 -11.54 -1.95
CA THR A 154 -13.99 -11.32 -3.33
C THR A 154 -13.49 -9.88 -3.49
N LEU A 155 -12.65 -9.63 -4.50
CA LEU A 155 -12.25 -8.26 -4.83
C LEU A 155 -13.45 -7.34 -5.10
N ALA A 156 -14.46 -7.85 -5.82
CA ALA A 156 -15.67 -7.10 -6.14
C ALA A 156 -16.44 -6.69 -4.86
N THR A 157 -16.49 -7.56 -3.85
CA THR A 157 -17.09 -7.23 -2.54
C THR A 157 -16.31 -6.12 -1.84
N ALA A 158 -14.98 -6.21 -1.81
CA ALA A 158 -14.14 -5.18 -1.19
C ALA A 158 -14.26 -3.82 -1.91
N GLN A 159 -14.28 -3.83 -3.24
CA GLN A 159 -14.49 -2.62 -4.07
C GLN A 159 -15.86 -1.99 -3.80
N LYS A 160 -16.92 -2.81 -3.75
CA LYS A 160 -18.26 -2.33 -3.43
C LYS A 160 -18.31 -1.61 -2.07
N LEU A 161 -17.67 -2.16 -1.04
CA LEU A 161 -17.62 -1.52 0.29
C LEU A 161 -16.91 -0.15 0.24
N LEU A 162 -15.85 -0.01 -0.55
CA LEU A 162 -15.19 1.28 -0.77
C LEU A 162 -16.10 2.24 -1.54
N ASP A 163 -16.74 1.77 -2.61
CA ASP A 163 -17.60 2.59 -3.47
C ASP A 163 -18.81 3.13 -2.69
N GLU A 164 -19.43 2.32 -1.83
CA GLU A 164 -20.55 2.70 -0.96
C GLU A 164 -20.14 3.67 0.17
N THR A 165 -18.84 3.83 0.45
CA THR A 165 -18.35 4.73 1.50
C THR A 165 -18.31 6.18 1.00
N VAL A 166 -19.15 7.05 1.55
CA VAL A 166 -19.33 8.42 1.02
C VAL A 166 -18.18 9.38 1.37
N HIS A 167 -17.72 9.39 2.61
CA HIS A 167 -16.77 10.41 3.08
C HIS A 167 -15.51 9.82 3.71
N ILE A 168 -15.66 8.94 4.69
CA ILE A 168 -14.56 8.45 5.49
C ILE A 168 -14.60 6.93 5.49
N VAL A 169 -13.47 6.30 5.15
CA VAL A 169 -13.28 4.86 5.29
C VAL A 169 -12.32 4.57 6.43
N ASN A 170 -12.68 3.60 7.27
CA ASN A 170 -11.79 3.03 8.28
C ASN A 170 -11.31 1.66 7.80
N LEU A 171 -10.01 1.54 7.56
CA LEU A 171 -9.36 0.33 7.09
C LEU A 171 -8.58 -0.31 8.23
N THR A 172 -8.82 -1.58 8.52
CA THR A 172 -7.87 -2.37 9.31
C THR A 172 -6.87 -2.99 8.35
N VAL A 173 -5.60 -2.66 8.52
CA VAL A 173 -4.52 -2.99 7.58
C VAL A 173 -3.47 -3.86 8.26
N GLU A 174 -3.12 -4.98 7.63
CA GLU A 174 -1.97 -5.81 7.98
C GLU A 174 -0.75 -5.39 7.16
N TYR A 175 0.39 -5.19 7.84
CA TYR A 175 1.64 -4.74 7.23
C TYR A 175 2.85 -5.50 7.79
N SER A 176 3.92 -5.59 6.99
CA SER A 176 5.18 -6.21 7.39
C SER A 176 6.11 -5.25 8.11
N VAL A 177 6.71 -5.74 9.18
CA VAL A 177 7.81 -5.13 9.92
C VAL A 177 9.05 -6.00 9.76
N ALA A 178 10.16 -5.43 9.32
CA ALA A 178 11.41 -6.16 9.12
C ALA A 178 12.05 -6.53 10.46
N VAL A 179 12.40 -7.80 10.65
CA VAL A 179 13.06 -8.26 11.87
C VAL A 179 14.56 -8.27 11.66
N PHE A 180 15.28 -7.47 12.44
CA PHE A 180 16.73 -7.41 12.41
C PHE A 180 17.33 -8.18 13.59
N GLU A 181 17.87 -9.37 13.30
CA GLU A 181 18.60 -10.14 14.30
C GLU A 181 19.91 -9.43 14.68
N ASN A 182 20.22 -9.36 15.98
CA ASN A 182 21.51 -8.94 16.55
C ASN A 182 21.84 -7.42 16.66
N LEU A 183 20.94 -6.48 16.36
CA LEU A 183 21.22 -5.04 16.58
C LEU A 183 21.55 -4.68 18.04
N HIS A 184 21.13 -5.50 19.00
CA HIS A 184 21.30 -5.23 20.43
C HIS A 184 22.64 -5.71 21.02
N LYS A 185 23.58 -6.21 20.19
CA LYS A 185 24.89 -6.69 20.66
C LYS A 185 25.97 -5.61 20.69
N GLU A 186 25.72 -4.43 20.12
CA GLU A 186 26.71 -3.35 20.09
C GLU A 186 26.42 -2.31 21.17
N SER A 187 27.44 -2.04 22.00
CA SER A 187 27.43 -0.93 22.96
C SER A 187 28.04 0.30 22.30
N GLY A 188 27.22 1.15 21.69
CA GLY A 188 27.66 2.39 21.06
C GLY A 188 26.54 3.17 20.36
N PRO A 189 26.80 4.40 19.91
CA PRO A 189 25.86 5.13 19.06
C PRO A 189 25.72 4.40 17.72
N LEU A 190 24.50 3.93 17.43
CA LEU A 190 24.18 3.30 16.15
C LEU A 190 23.72 4.37 15.16
N ILE A 191 24.37 4.43 14.00
CA ILE A 191 23.91 5.25 12.86
C ILE A 191 22.96 4.39 12.06
N ILE A 192 21.74 4.88 11.86
CA ILE A 192 20.69 4.17 11.13
C ILE A 192 20.29 5.06 9.94
N GLU A 193 20.41 4.51 8.74
CA GLU A 193 19.93 5.15 7.52
C GLU A 193 18.57 4.55 7.17
N LEU A 194 17.52 5.40 7.24
CA LEU A 194 16.17 5.02 6.86
C LEU A 194 15.75 5.86 5.66
N GLU A 195 15.31 5.19 4.60
CA GLU A 195 14.65 5.86 3.49
C GLU A 195 13.18 6.11 3.84
N LYS A 196 12.77 7.38 3.77
CA LYS A 196 11.36 7.78 3.86
C LYS A 196 10.88 8.35 2.54
N ARG A 197 9.56 8.36 2.34
CA ARG A 197 8.98 9.17 1.26
C ARG A 197 9.19 10.67 1.58
N PRO A 198 9.47 11.52 0.58
CA PRO A 198 9.72 12.94 0.80
C PRO A 198 8.63 13.64 1.61
N GLU A 199 7.36 13.30 1.34
CA GLU A 199 6.17 13.95 1.89
C GLU A 199 5.68 13.40 3.25
N THR A 200 6.27 12.32 3.75
CA THR A 200 5.85 11.71 5.04
C THR A 200 6.88 12.00 6.12
N ASP A 201 6.52 11.95 7.40
CA ASP A 201 7.52 11.88 8.47
C ASP A 201 8.05 10.43 8.63
N PHE A 202 8.97 10.23 9.57
CA PHE A 202 9.45 8.88 9.92
C PHE A 202 8.49 8.14 10.86
N GLY A 203 7.50 8.82 11.42
CA GLY A 203 6.60 8.32 12.45
C GLY A 203 7.19 8.24 13.85
N VAL A 204 8.29 8.95 14.12
CA VAL A 204 8.93 9.00 15.44
C VAL A 204 8.54 10.30 16.13
N ARG A 205 7.94 10.19 17.32
CA ARG A 205 7.79 11.32 18.23
C ARG A 205 8.93 11.33 19.24
N LEU A 206 9.53 12.49 19.45
CA LEU A 206 10.61 12.68 20.42
C LEU A 206 10.13 13.52 21.59
N LYS A 207 10.65 13.25 22.78
CA LYS A 207 10.48 14.09 23.98
C LYS A 207 11.83 14.51 24.53
N VAL A 208 11.87 15.67 25.18
CA VAL A 208 13.06 16.16 25.88
C VAL A 208 12.84 16.02 27.37
N GLU A 209 13.71 15.28 28.03
CA GLU A 209 13.71 15.13 29.49
C GLU A 209 14.97 15.75 30.08
N ALA A 210 14.82 16.44 31.21
CA ALA A 210 15.93 16.97 31.98
C ALA A 210 16.18 16.09 33.20
N GLN A 211 17.27 15.34 33.19
CA GLN A 211 17.69 14.53 34.33
C GLN A 211 18.67 15.34 35.19
N LYS A 212 18.35 15.51 36.47
CA LYS A 212 19.32 16.04 37.45
C LYS A 212 20.30 14.93 37.79
N VAL A 213 21.58 15.15 37.50
CA VAL A 213 22.69 14.27 37.90
C VAL A 213 23.58 15.11 38.82
N GLY A 214 23.35 15.01 40.13
CA GLY A 214 23.97 15.91 41.11
C GLY A 214 23.50 17.37 40.94
N SER A 215 24.44 18.30 40.80
CA SER A 215 24.17 19.73 40.54
C SER A 215 23.97 20.07 39.05
N LEU A 216 24.23 19.12 38.15
CA LEU A 216 24.14 19.32 36.70
C LEU A 216 22.77 18.83 36.17
N SER A 217 22.13 19.66 35.34
CA SER A 217 20.95 19.26 34.57
C SER A 217 21.38 18.80 33.19
N LYS A 218 21.22 17.52 32.89
CA LYS A 218 21.47 16.96 31.56
C LYS A 218 20.14 16.86 30.80
N ARG A 219 20.06 17.48 29.62
CA ARG A 219 18.94 17.30 28.70
C ARG A 219 19.16 16.06 27.83
N MET A 220 18.15 15.23 27.71
CA MET A 220 18.14 14.00 26.93
C MET A 220 16.98 14.06 25.94
N ILE A 221 17.22 13.64 24.71
CA ILE A 221 16.17 13.44 23.70
C ILE A 221 15.86 11.95 23.70
N LEU A 222 14.61 11.61 23.94
CA LEU A 222 14.11 10.24 24.00
C LEU A 222 13.06 10.04 22.91
N VAL A 223 12.94 8.82 22.42
CA VAL A 223 11.78 8.42 21.63
C VAL A 223 10.58 8.31 22.57
N ASP A 224 9.56 9.11 22.31
CA ASP A 224 8.32 9.13 23.07
C ASP A 224 7.36 8.06 22.57
N SER A 225 7.15 8.02 21.25
CA SER A 225 6.26 7.05 20.61
C SER A 225 6.63 6.81 19.15
N ILE A 226 6.26 5.64 18.64
CA ILE A 226 6.37 5.30 17.23
C ILE A 226 4.96 5.11 16.66
N THR A 227 4.69 5.74 15.53
CA THR A 227 3.41 5.67 14.85
C THR A 227 3.30 4.34 14.11
N ALA A 228 2.24 3.58 14.34
CA ALA A 228 2.02 2.28 13.68
C ALA A 228 2.03 2.40 12.15
N ALA A 229 2.62 1.41 11.47
CA ALA A 229 2.82 1.35 10.01
C ALA A 229 3.74 2.44 9.40
N SER A 230 4.33 3.30 10.23
CA SER A 230 5.31 4.29 9.77
C SER A 230 6.61 3.66 9.30
N THR A 231 7.47 4.47 8.67
CA THR A 231 8.82 4.03 8.30
C THR A 231 9.62 3.53 9.49
N ALA A 232 9.52 4.19 10.64
CA ALA A 232 10.19 3.77 11.86
C ALA A 232 9.62 2.46 12.44
N ASP A 233 8.31 2.30 12.45
CA ASP A 233 7.68 1.06 12.94
C ASP A 233 8.05 -0.14 12.07
N ARG A 234 8.09 0.05 10.75
CA ARG A 234 8.44 -1.01 9.79
C ARG A 234 9.91 -1.44 9.81
N SER A 235 10.79 -0.62 10.38
CA SER A 235 12.21 -0.97 10.47
C SER A 235 12.54 -1.79 11.72
N GLU A 236 11.73 -1.74 12.78
CA GLU A 236 11.98 -2.44 14.06
C GLU A 236 13.33 -2.10 14.76
N ILE A 237 14.14 -1.24 14.14
CA ILE A 237 15.42 -0.75 14.67
C ILE A 237 15.19 0.25 15.82
N ILE A 238 14.07 0.95 15.78
CA ILE A 238 13.69 1.97 16.76
C ILE A 238 12.73 1.30 17.75
N ASP A 239 13.16 1.13 18.99
CA ASP A 239 12.39 0.47 20.04
C ASP A 239 12.29 1.38 21.27
N VAL A 240 11.06 1.69 21.70
CA VAL A 240 10.76 2.58 22.84
C VAL A 240 11.15 1.92 24.16
N GLU A 241 11.13 0.58 24.25
CA GLU A 241 11.40 -0.13 25.50
C GLU A 241 12.90 -0.39 25.74
N LYS A 242 13.74 -0.23 24.73
CA LYS A 242 15.19 -0.50 24.79
C LYS A 242 16.07 0.74 24.94
N THR A 243 15.50 1.89 25.31
CA THR A 243 16.34 2.98 25.85
C THR A 243 17.09 2.46 27.09
N PRO A 244 18.43 2.54 27.13
CA PRO A 244 19.21 1.91 28.18
C PRO A 244 18.83 2.49 29.54
N LYS A 245 18.18 1.68 30.38
CA LYS A 245 18.13 1.94 31.82
C LYS A 245 19.56 1.88 32.32
N ARG A 246 20.16 3.03 32.62
CA ARG A 246 21.50 3.12 33.21
C ARG A 246 21.51 2.22 34.44
N LYS A 247 22.37 1.20 34.46
CA LYS A 247 22.65 0.42 35.67
C LYS A 247 23.15 1.41 36.71
N GLU A 248 22.41 1.56 37.81
CA GLU A 248 22.93 2.23 38.99
C GLU A 248 24.15 1.43 39.47
N GLU A 249 25.34 2.02 39.33
CA GLU A 249 26.53 1.53 40.00
C GLU A 249 26.28 1.63 41.50
N LYS A 250 25.98 0.49 42.13
CA LYS A 250 26.02 0.37 43.58
C LYS A 250 27.47 0.51 44.02
N GLY A 251 27.83 1.71 44.47
CA GLY A 251 29.10 1.95 45.16
C GLY A 251 29.22 1.03 46.37
N HIS A 252 30.32 0.30 46.45
CA HIS A 252 30.87 -0.26 47.68
C HIS A 252 31.85 0.75 48.28
#